data_AF-A4FYE5-F1
#
_entry.id   AF-A4FYE5-F1
#
_cell.length_a   1.000
_cell.length_b   1.000
_cell.length_c   1.000
_cell.angle_alpha   90.00
_cell.angle_beta   90.00
_cell.angle_gamma   90.00
#
_symmetry.space_group_name_H-M   'P 1'
#
loop_
_entity.id
_entity.type
_entity.pdbx_description
1 polymer ?
#
loop_
_entity_poly.entity_id
_entity_poly.type
_entity_poly.pdbx_seq_one_letter_code
_entity_poly.pdbx_strand_id
1 'polypeptide(L)'
;MRFEDLLKHNKENREHDSIAIVGARGSGKTTHMNAIAYLFEKAGFKYKICYSINDIPEDLDEFDCIFLDDFASKFNNRDYSTKKNKNFNFLLQEVREVLPMFVTTAPDIYLFDKVIRSMFKPFYIANYGRLVTDTGFSFEVPFLKGFEEFFEKQKAIERTGKIERAKMYVQQMKA
;
A
#
# COMPACT_ATOMS: atom_id res chain seq x y z
N MET A 1 6.51 8.33 -16.41
CA MET A 1 5.07 8.01 -16.33
C MET A 1 4.56 8.46 -14.97
N ARG A 2 3.29 8.85 -14.83
CA ARG A 2 2.70 9.12 -13.52
C ARG A 2 1.78 7.98 -13.10
N PHE A 3 1.57 7.85 -11.80
CA PHE A 3 0.66 6.83 -11.27
C PHE A 3 -0.80 7.05 -11.70
N GLU A 4 -1.21 8.31 -11.91
CA GLU A 4 -2.56 8.64 -12.40
C GLU A 4 -2.83 8.08 -13.80
N ASP A 5 -1.81 8.09 -14.67
CA ASP A 5 -1.89 7.52 -16.01
C ASP A 5 -2.06 6.00 -15.95
N LEU A 6 -1.31 5.33 -15.07
CA LEU A 6 -1.38 3.89 -14.87
C LEU A 6 -2.75 3.48 -14.31
N LEU A 7 -3.23 4.17 -13.28
CA LEU A 7 -4.54 3.88 -12.69
C LEU A 7 -5.67 4.09 -13.70
N LYS A 8 -5.59 5.17 -14.49
CA LYS A 8 -6.54 5.43 -15.57
C LYS A 8 -6.55 4.31 -16.61
N HIS A 9 -5.36 3.87 -17.04
CA HIS A 9 -5.22 2.75 -17.96
C HIS A 9 -5.86 1.47 -17.41
N ASN A 10 -5.58 1.13 -16.16
CA ASN A 10 -6.13 -0.05 -15.50
C ASN A 10 -7.65 -0.03 -15.45
N LYS A 11 -8.22 1.14 -15.10
CA LYS A 11 -9.67 1.32 -15.04
C LYS A 11 -10.34 1.20 -16.41
N GLU A 12 -9.76 1.81 -17.45
CA GLU A 12 -10.32 1.79 -18.81
C GLU A 12 -10.26 0.40 -19.44
N ASN A 13 -9.23 -0.39 -19.13
CA ASN A 13 -8.99 -1.70 -19.73
C ASN A 13 -9.39 -2.88 -18.84
N ARG A 14 -9.97 -2.61 -17.65
CA ARG A 14 -10.28 -3.62 -16.62
C ARG A 14 -9.05 -4.46 -16.25
N GLU A 15 -7.90 -3.81 -16.16
CA GLU A 15 -6.66 -4.41 -15.70
C GLU A 15 -6.41 -4.11 -14.21
N HIS A 16 -5.45 -4.83 -13.63
CA HIS A 16 -5.07 -4.69 -12.23
C HIS A 16 -3.55 -4.62 -12.07
N ASP A 17 -3.10 -3.65 -11.29
CA ASP A 17 -1.73 -3.61 -10.77
C ASP A 17 -1.67 -3.68 -9.26
N SER A 18 -0.92 -4.65 -8.77
CA SER A 18 -0.49 -4.72 -7.38
C SER A 18 0.96 -4.25 -7.29
N ILE A 19 1.20 -3.16 -6.57
CA ILE A 19 2.50 -2.48 -6.48
C ILE A 19 2.99 -2.50 -5.03
N ALA A 20 4.26 -2.82 -4.82
CA ALA A 20 4.92 -2.70 -3.52
C ALA A 20 6.02 -1.65 -3.59
N ILE A 21 5.91 -0.57 -2.80
CA ILE A 21 6.96 0.41 -2.60
C ILE A 21 7.93 -0.13 -1.53
N VAL A 22 9.17 -0.42 -1.94
CA VAL A 22 10.17 -1.15 -1.15
C VAL A 22 11.35 -0.25 -0.78
N GLY A 23 11.91 -0.45 0.41
CA GLY A 23 13.08 0.27 0.91
C GLY A 23 13.18 0.25 2.43
N ALA A 24 14.36 0.55 2.97
CA ALA A 24 14.62 0.51 4.41
C ALA A 24 13.66 1.36 5.27
N ARG A 25 13.58 1.09 6.57
CA ARG A 25 12.83 1.96 7.50
C ARG A 25 13.37 3.40 7.44
N GLY A 26 12.48 4.39 7.41
CA GLY A 26 12.87 5.79 7.26
C GLY A 26 13.19 6.24 5.83
N SER A 27 13.14 5.36 4.82
CA SER A 27 13.45 5.73 3.43
C SER A 27 12.40 6.61 2.72
N GLY A 28 11.28 6.93 3.39
CA GLY A 28 10.21 7.73 2.80
C GLY A 28 9.14 6.96 2.02
N LYS A 29 9.05 5.62 2.16
CA LYS A 29 8.00 4.80 1.50
C LYS A 29 6.58 5.30 1.76
N THR A 30 6.24 5.46 3.04
CA THR A 30 4.92 5.94 3.45
C THR A 30 4.66 7.35 2.92
N THR A 31 5.70 8.20 2.86
CA THR A 31 5.60 9.53 2.25
C THR A 31 5.29 9.47 0.75
N HIS A 32 5.99 8.61 -0.01
CA HIS A 32 5.70 8.42 -1.45
C HIS A 32 4.32 7.80 -1.67
N MET A 33 3.94 6.78 -0.88
CA MET A 33 2.62 6.18 -0.93
C MET A 33 1.51 7.23 -0.70
N ASN A 34 1.66 8.07 0.33
CA ASN A 34 0.71 9.15 0.59
C ASN A 34 0.72 10.22 -0.49
N ALA A 35 1.85 10.50 -1.13
CA ALA A 35 1.92 11.43 -2.24
C ALA A 35 1.18 10.89 -3.48
N ILE A 36 1.25 9.59 -3.74
CA ILE A 36 0.43 8.93 -4.77
C ILE A 36 -1.06 8.99 -4.39
N ALA A 37 -1.42 8.71 -3.14
CA ALA A 37 -2.80 8.82 -2.67
C ALA A 37 -3.35 10.25 -2.83
N TYR A 38 -2.54 11.25 -2.51
CA TYR A 38 -2.90 12.65 -2.69
C TYR A 38 -3.02 13.06 -4.16
N LEU A 39 -2.13 12.53 -5.03
CA LEU A 39 -2.27 12.67 -6.48
C LEU A 39 -3.61 12.11 -6.96
N PHE A 40 -4.00 10.92 -6.48
CA PHE A 40 -5.27 10.29 -6.80
C PHE A 40 -6.48 11.10 -6.32
N GLU A 41 -6.41 11.67 -5.11
CA GLU A 41 -7.42 12.61 -4.61
C GLU A 41 -7.62 13.78 -5.58
N LYS A 42 -6.52 14.39 -6.06
CA LYS A 42 -6.59 15.55 -6.96
C LYS A 42 -7.04 15.19 -8.37
N ALA A 43 -6.78 13.97 -8.81
CA ALA A 43 -7.28 13.45 -10.06
C ALA A 43 -8.74 12.93 -9.97
N GLY A 44 -9.35 12.95 -8.79
CA GLY A 44 -10.75 12.54 -8.58
C GLY A 44 -10.96 11.02 -8.53
N PHE A 45 -9.90 10.24 -8.32
CA PHE A 45 -10.01 8.80 -8.12
C PHE A 45 -10.47 8.48 -6.69
N LYS A 46 -11.29 7.45 -6.56
CA LYS A 46 -11.71 6.92 -5.27
C LYS A 46 -10.61 6.04 -4.70
N TYR A 47 -10.14 6.35 -3.49
CA TYR A 47 -9.10 5.57 -2.84
C TYR A 47 -9.32 5.41 -1.35
N LYS A 48 -8.65 4.41 -0.76
CA LYS A 48 -8.59 4.22 0.69
C LYS A 48 -7.16 3.96 1.13
N ILE A 49 -6.75 4.59 2.24
CA ILE A 49 -5.52 4.22 2.95
C ILE A 49 -5.90 3.35 4.14
N CYS A 50 -5.34 2.15 4.17
CA CYS A 50 -5.51 1.15 5.20
C CYS A 50 -4.19 1.01 5.96
N TYR A 51 -4.25 1.18 7.28
CA TYR A 51 -3.14 0.94 8.19
C TYR A 51 -3.28 -0.40 8.92
N SER A 52 -4.49 -0.95 8.93
CA SER A 52 -4.87 -2.22 9.52
C SER A 52 -5.75 -3.04 8.55
N ILE A 53 -5.82 -4.35 8.77
CA ILE A 53 -6.67 -5.23 7.94
C ILE A 53 -8.14 -4.89 8.09
N ASN A 54 -8.54 -4.41 9.27
CA ASN A 54 -9.90 -3.98 9.54
C ASN A 54 -10.26 -2.69 8.78
N ASP A 55 -9.27 -2.00 8.20
CA ASP A 55 -9.50 -0.80 7.41
C ASP A 55 -9.77 -1.14 5.93
N ILE A 56 -9.57 -2.40 5.52
CA ILE A 56 -9.87 -2.85 4.16
C ILE A 56 -11.40 -2.85 4.00
N PRO A 57 -11.95 -2.08 3.04
CA PRO A 57 -13.39 -2.04 2.80
C PRO A 57 -13.90 -3.40 2.30
N GLU A 58 -15.16 -3.72 2.61
CA GLU A 58 -15.85 -4.90 2.05
C GLU A 58 -16.34 -4.61 0.61
N ASP A 59 -16.68 -3.35 0.35
CA ASP A 59 -17.10 -2.73 -0.91
C ASP A 59 -15.91 -2.35 -1.80
N LEU A 60 -15.05 -3.32 -2.12
CA LEU A 60 -13.81 -3.10 -2.87
C LEU A 60 -14.02 -2.54 -4.29
N ASP A 61 -15.16 -2.86 -4.90
CA ASP A 61 -15.55 -2.40 -6.25
C ASP A 61 -15.92 -0.92 -6.30
N GLU A 62 -16.14 -0.26 -5.14
CA GLU A 62 -16.35 1.18 -5.08
C GLU A 62 -15.05 2.00 -5.15
N PHE A 63 -13.89 1.36 -5.04
CA PHE A 63 -12.59 2.03 -5.02
C PHE A 63 -11.80 1.82 -6.30
N ASP A 64 -11.05 2.83 -6.72
CA ASP A 64 -10.09 2.71 -7.82
C ASP A 64 -8.74 2.19 -7.31
N CYS A 65 -8.35 2.56 -6.08
CA CYS A 65 -7.09 2.12 -5.48
C CYS A 65 -7.19 1.94 -3.96
N ILE A 66 -6.59 0.86 -3.45
CA ILE A 66 -6.39 0.66 -2.01
C ILE A 66 -4.90 0.70 -1.66
N PHE A 67 -4.55 1.54 -0.69
CA PHE A 67 -3.22 1.67 -0.14
C PHE A 67 -3.09 0.87 1.17
N LEU A 68 -2.07 0.02 1.27
CA LEU A 68 -1.83 -0.88 2.40
C LEU A 68 -0.49 -0.54 3.08
N ASP A 69 -0.49 0.27 4.14
CA ASP A 69 0.76 0.71 4.78
C ASP A 69 1.36 -0.36 5.72
N ASP A 70 2.58 -0.79 5.40
CA ASP A 70 3.39 -1.77 6.13
C ASP A 70 2.65 -3.10 6.36
N PHE A 71 1.98 -3.62 5.32
CA PHE A 71 1.22 -4.86 5.39
C PHE A 71 2.11 -6.12 5.34
N ALA A 72 3.37 -5.98 4.92
CA ALA A 72 4.35 -7.06 4.99
C ALA A 72 4.58 -7.55 6.43
N SER A 73 4.43 -6.67 7.43
CA SER A 73 4.48 -7.06 8.85
C SER A 73 3.27 -7.89 9.29
N LYS A 74 2.14 -7.78 8.58
CA LYS A 74 0.85 -8.40 8.93
C LYS A 74 0.63 -9.73 8.22
N PHE A 75 1.29 -9.92 7.08
CA PHE A 75 1.22 -11.10 6.21
C PHE A 75 2.63 -11.64 5.95
N ASN A 76 3.34 -11.93 7.05
CA ASN A 76 4.74 -12.33 7.03
C ASN A 76 4.89 -13.76 6.51
N ASN A 77 6.00 -14.02 5.79
CA ASN A 77 6.39 -15.33 5.29
C ASN A 77 6.45 -16.44 6.37
N ARG A 78 6.73 -16.08 7.63
CA ARG A 78 6.78 -17.04 8.75
C ARG A 78 5.41 -17.60 9.13
N ASP A 79 4.34 -16.88 8.77
CA ASP A 79 2.96 -17.20 9.15
C ASP A 79 2.12 -17.71 7.96
N TYR A 80 2.76 -18.22 6.90
CA TYR A 80 2.11 -18.61 5.64
C TYR A 80 0.96 -19.62 5.83
N SER A 81 1.04 -20.49 6.84
CA SER A 81 0.05 -21.54 7.11
C SER A 81 -1.22 -21.01 7.79
N THR A 82 -1.20 -19.78 8.31
CA THR A 82 -2.32 -19.20 9.03
C THR A 82 -3.52 -18.96 8.10
N LYS A 83 -4.73 -19.13 8.63
CA LYS A 83 -5.98 -18.84 7.91
C LYS A 83 -5.99 -17.41 7.35
N LYS A 84 -5.40 -16.48 8.09
CA LYS A 84 -5.27 -15.07 7.74
C LYS A 84 -4.45 -14.86 6.46
N ASN A 85 -3.25 -15.44 6.36
CA ASN A 85 -2.42 -15.35 5.14
C ASN A 85 -3.11 -16.01 3.94
N LYS A 86 -3.73 -17.18 4.15
CA LYS A 86 -4.48 -17.87 3.07
C LYS A 86 -5.63 -17.02 2.54
N ASN A 87 -6.42 -16.40 3.43
CA ASN A 87 -7.54 -15.55 3.03
C ASN A 87 -7.06 -14.31 2.27
N PHE A 88 -5.93 -13.70 2.67
CA PHE A 88 -5.37 -12.57 1.94
C PHE A 88 -4.83 -12.97 0.57
N ASN A 89 -4.26 -14.18 0.44
CA ASN A 89 -3.88 -14.72 -0.87
C ASN A 89 -5.09 -14.85 -1.80
N PHE A 90 -6.20 -15.40 -1.29
CA PHE A 90 -7.44 -15.52 -2.07
C PHE A 90 -7.97 -14.13 -2.45
N LEU A 91 -7.98 -13.19 -1.51
CA LEU A 91 -8.36 -11.80 -1.80
C LEU A 91 -7.54 -11.22 -2.95
N LEU A 92 -6.20 -11.31 -2.91
CA LEU A 92 -5.33 -10.79 -3.97
C LEU A 92 -5.50 -11.47 -5.33
N GLN A 93 -6.06 -12.68 -5.37
CA GLN A 93 -6.38 -13.37 -6.62
C GLN A 93 -7.70 -12.87 -7.21
N GLU A 94 -8.74 -12.69 -6.38
CA GLU A 94 -10.07 -12.26 -6.82
C GLU A 94 -10.14 -10.77 -7.18
N VAL A 95 -9.42 -9.91 -6.45
CA VAL A 95 -9.45 -8.45 -6.65
C VAL A 95 -8.95 -7.97 -8.00
N ARG A 96 -8.27 -8.83 -8.76
CA ARG A 96 -7.74 -8.49 -10.10
C ARG A 96 -8.83 -8.08 -11.09
N GLU A 97 -10.07 -8.48 -10.85
CA GLU A 97 -11.19 -8.18 -11.74
C GLU A 97 -12.08 -7.03 -11.23
N VAL A 98 -11.92 -6.62 -9.96
CA VAL A 98 -12.82 -5.65 -9.30
C VAL A 98 -12.13 -4.39 -8.80
N LEU A 99 -10.82 -4.42 -8.55
CA LEU A 99 -10.06 -3.28 -8.06
C LEU A 99 -8.91 -2.96 -9.03
N PRO A 100 -8.86 -1.77 -9.65
CA PRO A 100 -7.81 -1.45 -10.61
C PRO A 100 -6.38 -1.42 -10.05
N MET A 101 -6.21 -1.11 -8.75
CA MET A 101 -4.87 -1.00 -8.17
C MET A 101 -4.80 -1.30 -6.67
N PHE A 102 -3.76 -2.03 -6.28
CA PHE A 102 -3.25 -2.08 -4.92
C PHE A 102 -1.88 -1.42 -4.85
N VAL A 103 -1.64 -0.63 -3.79
CA VAL A 103 -0.30 -0.12 -3.47
C VAL A 103 0.01 -0.46 -2.03
N THR A 104 1.11 -1.15 -1.77
CA THR A 104 1.57 -1.44 -0.40
C THR A 104 2.96 -0.87 -0.15
N THR A 105 3.32 -0.66 1.11
CA THR A 105 4.70 -0.38 1.52
C THR A 105 5.28 -1.58 2.24
N ALA A 106 6.57 -1.86 2.00
CA ALA A 106 7.30 -2.91 2.69
C ALA A 106 8.75 -2.51 2.93
N PRO A 107 9.35 -2.81 4.10
CA PRO A 107 10.78 -2.65 4.29
C PRO A 107 11.60 -3.46 3.28
N ASP A 108 11.11 -4.66 2.99
CA ASP A 108 11.64 -5.60 2.02
C ASP A 108 10.47 -6.44 1.48
N ILE A 109 10.42 -6.65 0.17
CA ILE A 109 9.39 -7.46 -0.47
C ILE A 109 9.48 -8.94 -0.08
N TYR A 110 10.65 -9.42 0.34
CA TYR A 110 10.84 -10.80 0.81
C TYR A 110 10.19 -11.09 2.18
N LEU A 111 9.70 -10.06 2.87
CA LEU A 111 8.90 -10.23 4.10
C LEU A 111 7.53 -10.82 3.82
N PHE A 112 6.96 -10.57 2.64
CA PHE A 112 5.75 -11.24 2.20
C PHE A 112 6.00 -12.73 1.93
N ASP A 113 4.97 -13.55 2.16
CA ASP A 113 4.94 -14.92 1.66
C ASP A 113 5.22 -14.98 0.15
N LYS A 114 5.82 -16.09 -0.32
CA LYS A 114 6.21 -16.25 -1.73
C LYS A 114 5.04 -16.02 -2.70
N VAL A 115 3.84 -16.49 -2.35
CA VAL A 115 2.65 -16.35 -3.19
C VAL A 115 2.19 -14.90 -3.23
N ILE A 116 2.09 -14.24 -2.06
CA ILE A 116 1.75 -12.80 -1.98
C ILE A 116 2.76 -11.96 -2.76
N ARG A 117 4.06 -12.20 -2.50
CA ARG A 117 5.16 -11.48 -3.16
C ARG A 117 5.04 -11.54 -4.68
N SER A 118 4.69 -12.70 -5.23
CA SER A 118 4.57 -12.86 -6.69
C SER A 118 3.44 -12.02 -7.32
N MET A 119 2.50 -11.52 -6.51
CA MET A 119 1.41 -10.67 -6.98
C MET A 119 1.79 -9.19 -6.98
N PHE A 120 2.84 -8.79 -6.25
CA PHE A 120 3.27 -7.39 -6.18
C PHE A 120 4.49 -7.11 -7.06
N LYS A 121 4.39 -6.09 -7.91
CA LYS A 121 5.51 -5.52 -8.65
C LYS A 121 6.33 -4.60 -7.72
N PRO A 122 7.64 -4.84 -7.52
CA PRO A 122 8.47 -4.01 -6.66
C PRO A 122 8.80 -2.66 -7.31
N PHE A 123 8.60 -1.59 -6.55
CA PHE A 123 8.99 -0.23 -6.88
C PHE A 123 9.95 0.28 -5.80
N TYR A 124 11.12 0.77 -6.21
CA TYR A 124 12.17 1.26 -5.34
C TYR A 124 12.24 2.78 -5.38
N ILE A 125 12.57 3.39 -4.26
CA ILE A 125 12.77 4.85 -4.18
C ILE A 125 14.14 5.17 -4.77
N ALA A 126 14.17 5.83 -5.92
CA ALA A 126 15.42 6.30 -6.53
C ALA A 126 15.88 7.62 -5.90
N ASN A 127 14.94 8.55 -5.72
CA ASN A 127 15.12 9.79 -4.99
C ASN A 127 13.76 10.34 -4.56
N TYR A 128 13.75 11.46 -3.84
CA TYR A 128 12.51 12.08 -3.39
C TYR A 128 11.66 12.49 -4.60
N GLY A 129 10.46 11.90 -4.70
CA GLY A 129 9.50 12.17 -5.78
C GLY A 129 9.66 11.26 -6.99
N ARG A 130 10.46 10.19 -6.89
CA ARG A 130 10.62 9.21 -7.97
C ARG A 130 10.71 7.78 -7.47
N LEU A 131 9.90 6.93 -8.08
CA LEU A 131 9.97 5.48 -7.92
C LEU A 131 10.47 4.84 -9.22
N VAL A 132 11.18 3.72 -9.10
CA VAL A 132 11.72 2.97 -10.24
C VAL A 132 11.46 1.49 -10.06
N THR A 133 11.05 0.81 -11.11
CA THR A 133 10.85 -0.66 -11.12
C THR A 133 12.20 -1.38 -11.16
N ASP A 134 12.19 -2.69 -10.86
CA ASP A 134 13.35 -3.58 -11.09
C ASP A 134 13.84 -3.59 -12.56
N THR A 135 12.94 -3.34 -13.49
CA THR A 135 13.16 -3.23 -14.94
C THR A 135 13.61 -1.84 -15.41
N GLY A 136 13.75 -0.87 -14.50
CA GLY A 136 14.26 0.48 -14.79
C GLY A 136 13.21 1.50 -15.25
N PHE A 137 11.92 1.15 -15.26
CA PHE A 137 10.86 2.11 -15.58
C PHE A 137 10.68 3.10 -14.43
N SER A 138 10.68 4.40 -14.76
CA SER A 138 10.60 5.47 -13.78
C SER A 138 9.22 6.11 -13.71
N PHE A 139 8.74 6.28 -12.48
CA PHE A 139 7.48 6.91 -12.14
C PHE A 139 7.70 8.17 -11.31
N GLU A 140 7.06 9.25 -11.73
CA GLU A 140 7.05 10.50 -10.98
C GLU A 140 5.98 10.47 -9.89
N VAL A 141 6.36 10.93 -8.71
CA VAL A 141 5.48 11.08 -7.54
C VAL A 141 5.56 12.54 -7.10
N PRO A 142 4.77 13.43 -7.72
CA PRO A 142 4.84 14.85 -7.43
C PRO A 142 4.28 15.15 -6.03
N PHE A 143 5.01 15.94 -5.25
CA PHE A 143 4.51 16.50 -3.99
C PHE A 143 3.71 17.76 -4.29
N LEU A 144 2.43 17.56 -4.60
CA LEU A 144 1.51 18.64 -4.98
C LEU A 144 1.30 19.62 -3.82
N LYS A 145 0.92 20.87 -4.16
CA LYS A 145 0.55 21.89 -3.17
C LYS A 145 -0.56 21.36 -2.26
N GLY A 146 -0.36 21.46 -0.94
CA GLY A 146 -1.29 20.96 0.08
C GLY A 146 -1.02 19.51 0.52
N PHE A 147 -0.03 18.83 -0.07
CA PHE A 147 0.37 17.49 0.34
C PHE A 147 0.78 17.42 1.82
N GLU A 148 1.50 18.44 2.32
CA GLU A 148 1.98 18.45 3.71
C GLU A 148 0.83 18.37 4.72
N GLU A 149 -0.23 19.15 4.50
CA GLU A 149 -1.42 19.13 5.37
C GLU A 149 -2.15 17.78 5.30
N PHE A 150 -2.28 17.22 4.09
CA PHE A 150 -2.83 15.88 3.90
C PHE A 150 -2.01 14.83 4.65
N PHE A 151 -0.68 14.88 4.49
CA PHE A 151 0.22 13.90 5.09
C PHE A 151 0.24 13.97 6.62
N GLU A 152 0.19 15.15 7.22
CA GLU A 152 0.09 15.28 8.67
C GLU A 152 -1.24 14.75 9.22
N LYS A 153 -2.36 14.92 8.52
CA LYS A 153 -3.64 14.28 8.88
C LYS A 153 -3.52 12.76 8.87
N GLN A 154 -2.91 12.20 7.84
CA GLN A 154 -2.68 10.75 7.72
C GLN A 154 -1.76 10.21 8.83
N LYS A 155 -0.69 10.93 9.15
CA LYS A 155 0.18 10.59 10.29
C LYS A 155 -0.55 10.62 11.62
N ALA A 156 -1.46 11.57 11.83
CA ALA A 156 -2.24 11.65 13.06
C ALA A 156 -3.15 10.42 13.23
N ILE A 157 -3.82 9.98 12.15
CA ILE A 157 -4.66 8.77 12.15
C ILE A 157 -3.83 7.54 12.53
N GLU A 158 -2.71 7.29 11.83
CA GLU A 158 -1.89 6.11 12.09
C GLU A 158 -1.18 6.16 13.45
N ARG A 159 -0.84 7.37 13.95
CA ARG A 159 -0.27 7.51 15.29
C ARG A 159 -1.22 7.00 16.36
N THR A 160 -2.50 7.33 16.26
CA THR A 160 -3.53 6.83 17.18
C THR A 160 -3.59 5.31 17.15
N GLY A 161 -3.69 4.71 15.96
CA GLY A 161 -3.70 3.26 15.80
C GLY A 161 -2.44 2.57 16.33
N LYS A 162 -1.25 3.15 16.11
CA LYS A 162 0.02 2.62 16.65
C LYS A 162 0.06 2.66 18.17
N ILE A 163 -0.47 3.70 18.81
CA ILE A 163 -0.51 3.81 20.27
C ILE A 163 -1.37 2.69 20.86
N GLU A 164 -2.54 2.43 20.28
CA GLU A 164 -3.44 1.35 20.72
C GLU A 164 -2.78 -0.02 20.59
N ARG A 165 -2.20 -0.33 19.42
CA ARG A 165 -1.48 -1.58 19.20
C ARG A 165 -0.30 -1.76 20.17
N ALA A 166 0.48 -0.70 20.40
CA ALA A 166 1.59 -0.74 21.34
C ALA A 166 1.12 -1.05 22.78
N LYS A 167 0.02 -0.43 23.23
CA LYS A 167 -0.57 -0.73 24.55
C LYS A 167 -0.99 -2.20 24.66
N MET A 168 -1.64 -2.74 23.64
CA MET A 168 -2.05 -4.15 23.61
C MET A 168 -0.85 -5.10 23.73
N TYR A 169 0.21 -4.88 22.97
CA TYR A 169 1.41 -5.73 23.04
C TYR A 169 2.09 -5.66 24.41
N VAL A 170 2.19 -4.47 25.01
CA VAL A 170 2.74 -4.32 26.36
C VAL A 170 1.90 -5.06 27.40
N GLN A 171 0.57 -5.07 27.26
CA GLN A 171 -0.30 -5.84 28.15
C GLN A 171 -0.10 -7.34 27.99
N GLN A 172 -0.01 -7.83 26.75
CA GLN A 172 0.26 -9.25 26.46
C GLN A 172 1.61 -9.73 27.00
N MET A 173 2.64 -8.87 26.97
CA MET A 173 3.96 -9.20 27.53
C MET A 173 3.97 -9.28 29.05
N LYS A 174 2.97 -8.68 29.73
CA LYS A 174 2.85 -8.68 31.19
C LYS A 174 1.92 -9.78 31.73
N ALA A 175 1.16 -10.43 30.85
CA ALA A 175 0.28 -11.56 31.17
C ALA A 175 1.06 -12.87 31.15
#